data_AF-A0A834D5Y4-F1
#
_entry.id   AF-A0A834D5Y4-F1
#
_cell.length_a   1.000
_cell.length_b   1.000
_cell.length_c   1.000
_cell.angle_alpha   90.00
_cell.angle_beta   90.00
_cell.angle_gamma   90.00
#
_symmetry.space_group_name_H-M   'P 1'
#
loop_
_entity.id
_entity.type
_entity.pdbx_description
1 polymer ?
#
loop_
_entity_poly.entity_id
_entity_poly.type
_entity_poly.pdbx_seq_one_letter_code
_entity_poly.pdbx_strand_id
1 'polypeptide(L)'
;MANGQQDVQPRTLKDYVRPIVNDNYSCIRCQTINANNFELKLALINMVQQAQFSRLPLDDPNIHLAIFLEICDTIKINSVTENTIRLRLFSFSLRNNARDWLQVQMFYNGLNGQTRTIVDVAVGGTLMSKTVEGATSLLEEMTLNNYQWPTKRTMAKKVTGIHELGR
;
A
#
# COMPACT_ATOMS: atom_id res chain seq x y z
N MET A 1 -28.70 45.37 -13.78
CA MET A 1 -27.32 45.17 -13.29
C MET A 1 -27.41 44.86 -11.80
N ALA A 2 -27.09 43.64 -11.39
CA ALA A 2 -27.01 43.26 -9.98
C ALA A 2 -25.94 42.18 -9.80
N ASN A 3 -24.82 42.56 -9.20
CA ASN A 3 -23.77 41.65 -8.71
C ASN A 3 -24.24 41.10 -7.36
N GLY A 4 -24.53 39.79 -7.30
CA GLY A 4 -24.75 39.06 -6.05
C GLY A 4 -23.47 38.36 -5.63
N GLN A 5 -22.89 38.83 -4.52
CA GLN A 5 -21.73 38.25 -3.84
C GLN A 5 -22.07 36.81 -3.40
N GLN A 6 -21.30 35.82 -3.85
CA GLN A 6 -21.29 34.50 -3.21
C GLN A 6 -20.53 34.62 -1.89
N ASP A 7 -21.30 34.70 -0.79
CA ASP A 7 -20.81 34.58 0.57
C ASP A 7 -20.18 33.20 0.77
N VAL A 8 -18.84 33.13 0.68
CA VAL A 8 -18.08 31.94 1.03
C VAL A 8 -17.98 31.91 2.55
N GLN A 9 -18.92 31.22 3.19
CA GLN A 9 -18.89 30.98 4.63
C GLN A 9 -17.51 30.41 5.05
N PRO A 10 -16.84 31.01 6.04
CA PRO A 10 -15.52 30.57 6.47
C PRO A 10 -15.62 29.16 7.06
N ARG A 11 -14.86 28.22 6.48
CA ARG A 11 -14.77 26.84 6.98
C ARG A 11 -14.42 26.88 8.47
N THR A 12 -15.21 26.21 9.29
CA THR A 12 -14.98 26.14 10.73
C THR A 12 -13.78 25.25 11.03
N LEU A 13 -13.13 25.43 12.18
CA LEU A 13 -11.98 24.61 12.58
C LEU A 13 -12.31 23.10 12.55
N LYS A 14 -13.57 22.72 12.85
CA LYS A 14 -14.06 21.35 12.77
C LYS A 14 -14.05 20.79 11.33
N ASP A 15 -14.20 21.65 10.32
CA ASP A 15 -14.18 21.26 8.91
C ASP A 15 -12.76 20.94 8.40
N TYR A 16 -11.72 21.38 9.10
CA TYR A 16 -10.32 21.01 8.80
C TYR A 16 -9.90 19.68 9.41
N VAL A 17 -10.60 19.21 10.43
CA VAL A 17 -10.32 17.93 11.11
C VAL A 17 -11.04 16.77 10.43
N ARG A 18 -12.05 17.06 9.59
CA ARG A 18 -12.67 16.05 8.74
C ARG A 18 -11.69 15.71 7.61
N PRO A 19 -11.16 14.47 7.54
CA PRO A 19 -10.40 14.07 6.37
C PRO A 19 -11.30 14.27 5.15
N ILE A 20 -10.81 14.98 4.15
CA ILE A 20 -11.48 15.09 2.86
C ILE A 20 -11.39 13.69 2.26
N VAL A 21 -12.42 12.89 2.47
CA VAL A 21 -12.59 11.60 1.81
C VAL A 21 -12.98 11.93 0.37
N ASN A 22 -11.98 12.28 -0.43
CA ASN A 22 -12.12 12.13 -1.87
C ASN A 22 -12.03 10.62 -2.09
N ASP A 23 -13.06 10.00 -2.67
CA ASP A 23 -13.18 8.54 -2.89
C ASP A 23 -12.00 7.90 -3.67
N ASN A 24 -11.02 8.72 -4.09
CA ASN A 24 -9.84 8.34 -4.85
C ASN A 24 -8.55 8.19 -4.02
N TYR A 25 -8.57 8.38 -2.69
CA TYR A 25 -7.42 8.11 -1.81
C TYR A 25 -7.61 6.84 -0.97
N SER A 26 -8.04 5.74 -1.59
CA SER A 26 -7.71 4.42 -1.04
C SER A 26 -6.27 4.08 -1.44
N CYS A 27 -5.29 4.63 -0.71
CA CYS A 27 -3.86 4.28 -0.84
C CYS A 27 -3.61 2.78 -0.59
N ILE A 28 -4.59 2.09 -0.01
CA ILE A 28 -4.73 0.65 -0.10
C ILE A 28 -5.51 0.36 -1.39
N ARG A 29 -4.84 0.45 -2.55
CA ARG A 29 -5.27 -0.40 -3.66
C ARG A 29 -4.87 -1.82 -3.25
N CYS A 30 -5.74 -2.47 -2.49
CA CYS A 30 -6.00 -3.87 -2.77
C CYS A 30 -6.12 -3.95 -4.30
N GLN A 31 -5.48 -4.92 -4.95
CA GLN A 31 -5.88 -5.22 -6.30
C GLN A 31 -7.35 -5.63 -6.21
N THR A 32 -8.25 -4.66 -6.33
CA THR A 32 -9.66 -4.87 -6.55
C THR A 32 -9.72 -5.38 -7.98
N ILE A 33 -9.34 -6.65 -8.14
CA ILE A 33 -9.80 -7.45 -9.25
C ILE A 33 -11.31 -7.34 -9.11
N ASN A 34 -11.94 -6.67 -10.07
CA ASN A 34 -13.38 -6.45 -10.11
C ASN A 34 -14.04 -7.82 -9.96
N ALA A 35 -14.41 -8.15 -8.73
CA ALA A 35 -14.89 -9.47 -8.38
C ALA A 35 -16.37 -9.48 -8.77
N ASN A 36 -16.64 -9.79 -10.03
CA ASN A 36 -17.87 -10.50 -10.36
C ASN A 36 -17.98 -11.64 -9.34
N ASN A 37 -18.95 -11.55 -8.41
CA ASN A 37 -19.45 -12.50 -7.38
C ASN A 37 -18.88 -13.94 -7.32
N PHE A 38 -17.58 -14.14 -7.47
CA PHE A 38 -16.94 -15.43 -7.53
C PHE A 38 -16.34 -15.73 -6.17
N GLU A 39 -16.76 -16.85 -5.58
CA GLU A 39 -16.27 -17.35 -4.30
C GLU A 39 -15.32 -18.52 -4.53
N LEU A 40 -14.17 -18.49 -3.84
CA LEU A 40 -13.27 -19.63 -3.80
C LEU A 40 -13.83 -20.68 -2.85
N LYS A 41 -14.04 -21.90 -3.34
CA LYS A 41 -14.47 -23.03 -2.52
C LYS A 41 -13.41 -23.35 -1.47
N LEU A 42 -13.84 -23.64 -0.24
CA LEU A 42 -12.96 -24.02 0.88
C LEU A 42 -12.04 -25.21 0.54
N ALA A 43 -12.52 -26.16 -0.27
CA ALA A 43 -11.71 -27.29 -0.75
C ALA A 43 -10.46 -26.83 -1.51
N LEU A 44 -10.57 -25.80 -2.36
CA LEU A 44 -9.44 -25.26 -3.12
C LEU A 44 -8.45 -24.53 -2.22
N ILE A 45 -8.97 -23.79 -1.24
CA ILE A 45 -8.15 -23.11 -0.23
C ILE A 45 -7.35 -24.16 0.55
N ASN A 46 -8.01 -25.24 1.00
CA ASN A 46 -7.35 -26.33 1.73
C ASN A 46 -6.26 -27.01 0.90
N MET A 47 -6.46 -27.21 -0.40
CA MET A 47 -5.44 -27.81 -1.27
C MET A 47 -4.17 -26.94 -1.33
N VAL A 48 -4.33 -25.63 -1.53
CA VAL A 48 -3.20 -24.69 -1.59
C VAL A 48 -2.52 -24.55 -0.21
N GLN A 49 -3.29 -24.64 0.87
CA GLN A 49 -2.75 -24.56 2.23
C GLN A 49 -1.89 -25.76 2.65
N GLN A 50 -1.95 -26.90 1.93
CA GLN A 50 -1.04 -28.03 2.20
C GLN A 50 0.41 -27.76 1.76
N ALA A 51 0.63 -26.79 0.86
CA ALA A 51 1.93 -26.48 0.27
C ALA A 51 2.31 -25.00 0.48
N GLN A 52 2.10 -24.50 1.70
CA GLN A 52 2.37 -23.09 2.00
C GLN A 52 3.86 -22.77 2.01
N PHE A 53 4.21 -21.65 1.40
CA PHE A 53 5.54 -21.07 1.44
C PHE A 53 5.65 -20.06 2.57
N SER A 54 6.66 -20.23 3.42
CA SER A 54 6.89 -19.37 4.58
C SER A 54 8.11 -18.48 4.47
N ARG A 55 8.85 -18.57 3.34
CA ARG A 55 10.10 -17.84 3.09
C ARG A 55 11.20 -18.24 4.09
N LEU A 56 11.20 -19.48 4.54
CA LEU A 56 12.29 -20.01 5.36
C LEU A 56 13.52 -20.28 4.48
N PRO A 57 14.74 -20.26 5.04
CA PRO A 57 15.96 -20.55 4.28
C PRO A 57 15.96 -21.93 3.60
N LEU A 58 15.15 -22.87 4.09
CA LEU A 58 15.01 -24.22 3.56
C LEU A 58 13.89 -24.35 2.52
N ASP A 59 13.00 -23.36 2.43
CA ASP A 59 11.90 -23.38 1.46
C ASP A 59 12.45 -23.04 0.07
N ASP A 60 12.29 -23.94 -0.90
CA ASP A 60 12.66 -23.66 -2.29
C ASP A 60 11.49 -22.93 -3.02
N PRO A 61 11.70 -21.69 -3.51
CA PRO A 61 10.66 -20.93 -4.19
C PRO A 61 10.19 -21.55 -5.51
N ASN A 62 11.08 -22.26 -6.22
CA ASN A 62 10.76 -22.90 -7.49
C ASN A 62 9.90 -24.16 -7.25
N ILE A 63 10.21 -24.94 -6.21
CA ILE A 63 9.39 -26.09 -5.81
C ILE A 63 8.00 -25.60 -5.38
N HIS A 64 7.92 -24.53 -4.59
CA HIS A 64 6.65 -23.93 -4.23
C HIS A 64 5.84 -23.51 -5.47
N LEU A 65 6.48 -22.81 -6.42
CA LEU A 65 5.82 -22.37 -7.64
C LEU A 65 5.33 -23.54 -8.49
N ALA A 66 6.12 -24.61 -8.60
CA ALA A 66 5.73 -25.81 -9.33
C ALA A 66 4.48 -26.47 -8.73
N ILE A 67 4.47 -26.69 -7.41
CA ILE A 67 3.31 -27.27 -6.70
C ILE A 67 2.09 -26.35 -6.82
N PHE A 68 2.29 -25.04 -6.69
CA PHE A 68 1.21 -24.07 -6.82
C PHE A 68 0.58 -24.09 -8.22
N LEU A 69 1.40 -24.15 -9.28
CA LEU A 69 0.92 -24.23 -10.65
C LEU A 69 0.17 -25.54 -10.90
N GLU A 70 0.68 -26.66 -10.40
CA GLU A 70 0.01 -27.96 -10.49
C GLU A 70 -1.38 -27.93 -9.84
N ILE A 71 -1.50 -27.34 -8.64
CA ILE A 71 -2.81 -27.16 -8.00
C ILE A 71 -3.71 -26.26 -8.84
N CYS A 72 -3.19 -25.16 -9.39
CA CYS A 72 -3.97 -24.24 -10.22
C CYS A 72 -4.47 -24.88 -11.51
N ASP A 73 -3.70 -25.78 -12.11
CA ASP A 73 -4.07 -26.47 -13.36
C ASP A 73 -5.25 -27.44 -13.15
N THR A 74 -5.48 -27.90 -11.92
CA THR A 74 -6.68 -28.70 -11.56
C THR A 74 -7.97 -27.86 -11.51
N ILE A 75 -7.86 -26.53 -11.51
CA ILE A 75 -8.97 -25.62 -11.23
C ILE A 75 -9.45 -25.01 -12.55
N LYS A 76 -10.62 -25.48 -13.00
CA LYS A 76 -11.32 -24.88 -14.14
C LYS A 76 -12.64 -24.28 -13.68
N ILE A 77 -12.75 -22.97 -13.82
CA ILE A 77 -13.94 -22.22 -13.41
C ILE A 77 -14.40 -21.40 -14.60
N ASN A 78 -15.63 -21.68 -15.03
CA ASN A 78 -16.25 -20.95 -16.13
C ASN A 78 -16.46 -19.49 -15.73
N SER A 79 -16.22 -18.57 -16.67
CA SER A 79 -16.47 -17.11 -16.51
C SER A 79 -15.47 -16.33 -15.66
N VAL A 80 -14.36 -16.94 -15.21
CA VAL A 80 -13.26 -16.22 -14.51
C VAL A 80 -11.95 -16.50 -15.24
N THR A 81 -11.11 -15.48 -15.42
CA THR A 81 -9.79 -15.68 -16.02
C THR A 81 -8.88 -16.47 -15.08
N GLU A 82 -8.13 -17.42 -15.63
CA GLU A 82 -7.20 -18.28 -14.90
C GLU A 82 -6.21 -17.46 -14.04
N ASN A 83 -5.72 -16.35 -14.58
CA ASN A 83 -4.82 -15.45 -13.87
C ASN A 83 -5.47 -14.84 -12.61
N THR A 84 -6.78 -14.56 -12.63
CA THR A 84 -7.52 -14.05 -11.47
C THR A 84 -7.62 -15.10 -10.36
N ILE A 85 -7.89 -16.35 -10.75
CA ILE A 85 -7.98 -17.49 -9.82
C ILE A 85 -6.61 -17.73 -9.19
N ARG A 86 -5.56 -17.80 -10.01
CA ARG A 86 -4.17 -17.95 -9.58
C ARG A 86 -3.78 -16.83 -8.60
N LEU A 87 -4.00 -15.56 -8.94
CA LEU A 87 -3.66 -14.45 -8.04
C LEU A 87 -4.37 -14.51 -6.69
N ARG A 88 -5.66 -14.89 -6.67
CA ARG A 88 -6.39 -15.06 -5.39
C ARG A 88 -5.87 -16.24 -4.59
N LEU A 89 -5.65 -17.39 -5.23
CA LEU A 89 -5.13 -18.59 -4.58
C LEU A 89 -3.71 -18.42 -4.06
N PHE A 90 -2.88 -17.66 -4.77
CA PHE A 90 -1.51 -17.37 -4.37
C PHE A 90 -1.44 -16.72 -2.98
N SER A 91 -2.41 -15.86 -2.63
CA SER A 91 -2.46 -15.29 -1.28
C SER A 91 -2.64 -16.34 -0.16
N PHE A 92 -3.27 -17.49 -0.47
CA PHE A 92 -3.44 -18.62 0.44
C PHE A 92 -2.25 -19.58 0.42
N SER A 93 -1.43 -19.53 -0.62
CA SER A 93 -0.19 -20.32 -0.75
C SER A 93 0.95 -19.74 0.09
N LEU A 94 0.78 -18.56 0.67
CA LEU A 94 1.78 -17.91 1.53
C LEU A 94 1.39 -18.02 3.01
N ARG A 95 2.39 -18.15 3.89
CA ARG A 95 2.22 -18.13 5.35
C ARG A 95 3.31 -17.29 6.02
N ASN A 96 3.06 -16.86 7.25
CA ASN A 96 4.01 -16.11 8.10
C ASN A 96 4.63 -14.93 7.34
N ASN A 97 5.96 -14.78 7.43
CA ASN A 97 6.75 -13.74 6.81
C ASN A 97 6.49 -13.57 5.30
N ALA A 98 6.22 -14.65 4.56
CA ALA A 98 5.91 -14.56 3.14
C ALA A 98 4.59 -13.82 2.89
N ARG A 99 3.58 -14.08 3.74
CA ARG A 99 2.27 -13.42 3.67
C ARG A 99 2.38 -11.96 4.11
N ASP A 100 3.12 -11.68 5.17
CA ASP A 100 3.33 -10.31 5.66
C ASP A 100 4.09 -9.46 4.63
N TRP A 101 5.09 -10.06 3.96
CA TRP A 101 5.79 -9.41 2.87
C TRP A 101 4.90 -9.05 1.68
N LEU A 102 3.95 -9.94 1.33
CA LEU A 102 2.97 -9.64 0.28
C LEU A 102 2.14 -8.41 0.64
N GLN A 103 1.75 -8.26 1.91
CA GLN A 103 1.01 -7.09 2.39
C GLN A 103 1.84 -5.81 2.29
N VAL A 104 3.11 -5.85 2.72
CA VAL A 104 4.05 -4.72 2.58
C VAL A 104 4.21 -4.32 1.10
N GLN A 105 4.36 -5.30 0.22
CA GLN A 105 4.49 -5.05 -1.22
C GLN A 105 3.20 -4.45 -1.81
N MET A 106 2.04 -4.95 -1.42
CA MET A 106 0.75 -4.41 -1.85
C MET A 106 0.56 -2.96 -1.38
N PHE A 107 0.91 -2.67 -0.12
CA PHE A 107 0.92 -1.32 0.42
C PHE A 107 1.83 -0.41 -0.41
N TYR A 108 3.10 -0.79 -0.58
CA TYR A 108 4.10 0.00 -1.30
C TYR A 108 3.73 0.25 -2.77
N ASN A 109 3.17 -0.76 -3.45
CA ASN A 109 2.69 -0.65 -4.82
C ASN A 109 1.43 0.22 -4.94
N GLY A 110 0.61 0.29 -3.89
CA GLY A 110 -0.55 1.16 -3.79
C GLY A 110 -0.22 2.63 -3.52
N LEU A 111 1.00 2.94 -3.05
CA LEU A 111 1.45 4.32 -2.84
C LEU A 111 1.59 5.09 -4.16
N ASN A 112 1.19 6.36 -4.13
CA ASN A 112 1.55 7.29 -5.20
C ASN A 112 3.06 7.61 -5.15
N GLY A 113 3.61 8.13 -6.24
CA GLY A 113 5.06 8.37 -6.36
C GLY A 113 5.65 9.27 -5.27
N GLN A 114 4.92 10.32 -4.85
CA GLN A 114 5.39 11.24 -3.81
C GLN A 114 5.44 10.56 -2.44
N THR A 115 4.36 9.87 -2.06
CA THR A 115 4.31 9.11 -0.80
C THR A 115 5.36 8.00 -0.79
N ARG A 116 5.60 7.33 -1.93
CA ARG A 116 6.65 6.33 -2.07
C ARG A 116 8.04 6.90 -1.78
N THR A 117 8.37 8.06 -2.37
CA THR A 117 9.64 8.75 -2.10
C THR A 117 9.78 9.11 -0.63
N ILE A 118 8.71 9.58 0.02
CA ILE A 118 8.75 9.91 1.45
C ILE A 118 9.05 8.66 2.29
N VAL A 119 8.39 7.54 1.99
CA VAL A 119 8.63 6.26 2.67
C VAL A 119 10.06 5.79 2.46
N ASP A 120 10.57 5.85 1.23
CA ASP A 120 11.95 5.44 0.91
C ASP A 120 12.99 6.32 1.64
N VAL A 121 12.78 7.63 1.68
CA VAL A 121 13.66 8.55 2.42
C VAL A 121 13.63 8.22 3.92
N ALA A 122 12.46 7.98 4.49
CA ALA A 122 12.31 7.70 5.91
C ALA A 122 12.96 6.37 6.34
N VAL A 123 12.94 5.35 5.48
CA VAL A 123 13.63 4.07 5.76
C VAL A 123 15.11 4.04 5.37
N GLY A 124 15.63 5.15 4.84
CA GLY A 124 17.03 5.29 4.43
C GLY A 124 17.39 4.47 3.18
N GLY A 125 16.47 4.33 2.22
CA GLY A 125 16.64 3.54 1.01
C GLY A 125 15.32 3.02 0.47
N THR A 126 15.31 2.08 -0.48
CA THR A 126 14.05 1.53 -0.97
C THR A 126 13.42 0.60 0.08
N LEU A 127 12.15 0.79 0.44
CA LEU A 127 11.46 -0.10 1.41
C LEU A 127 11.55 -1.58 0.99
N MET A 128 11.44 -1.84 -0.32
CA MET A 128 11.50 -3.18 -0.91
C MET A 128 12.86 -3.88 -0.77
N SER A 129 13.93 -3.18 -0.36
CA SER A 129 15.24 -3.78 -0.09
C SER A 129 15.42 -4.20 1.38
N LYS A 130 14.44 -3.94 2.25
CA LYS A 130 14.48 -4.32 3.68
C LYS A 130 13.98 -5.77 3.87
N THR A 131 14.30 -6.35 5.03
CA THR A 131 13.67 -7.60 5.48
C THR A 131 12.20 -7.37 5.81
N VAL A 132 11.41 -8.44 5.93
CA VAL A 132 9.99 -8.33 6.27
C VAL A 132 9.82 -7.66 7.62
N GLU A 133 10.58 -8.10 8.62
CA GLU A 133 10.56 -7.58 9.97
C GLU A 133 10.99 -6.10 10.00
N GLY A 134 12.05 -5.76 9.26
CA GLY A 134 12.54 -4.39 9.16
C GLY A 134 11.53 -3.47 8.48
N ALA A 135 10.91 -3.90 7.39
CA ALA A 135 9.90 -3.11 6.70
C ALA A 135 8.65 -2.92 7.56
N THR A 136 8.14 -3.98 8.20
CA THR A 136 6.96 -3.92 9.07
C THR A 136 7.21 -3.02 10.27
N SER A 137 8.33 -3.18 10.97
CA SER A 137 8.67 -2.35 12.12
C SER A 137 8.79 -0.86 11.76
N LEU A 138 9.38 -0.54 10.60
CA LEU A 138 9.48 0.84 10.13
C LEU A 138 8.12 1.43 9.73
N LEU A 139 7.25 0.62 9.12
CA LEU A 139 5.88 1.04 8.83
C LEU A 139 5.09 1.31 10.12
N GLU A 140 5.22 0.43 11.11
CA GLU A 140 4.63 0.64 12.44
C GLU A 140 5.17 1.92 13.08
N GLU A 141 6.49 2.14 13.05
CA GLU A 141 7.10 3.38 13.55
C GLU A 141 6.55 4.62 12.85
N MET A 142 6.36 4.60 11.53
CA MET A 142 5.74 5.70 10.79
C MET A 142 4.28 5.94 11.21
N THR A 143 3.51 4.88 11.50
CA THR A 143 2.14 5.02 12.00
C THR A 143 2.09 5.60 13.41
N LEU A 144 3.08 5.27 14.25
CA LEU A 144 3.19 5.77 15.63
C LEU A 144 3.72 7.21 15.68
N ASN A 145 4.58 7.58 14.72
CA ASN A 145 5.14 8.94 14.58
C ASN A 145 4.18 9.92 13.87
N ASN A 146 2.94 9.52 13.59
CA ASN A 146 1.92 10.32 12.89
C ASN A 146 1.43 11.59 13.64
N TYR A 147 2.07 11.97 14.75
CA TYR A 147 1.82 13.24 15.42
C TYR A 147 2.81 14.37 15.05
N GLN A 148 3.80 14.15 14.16
CA GLN A 148 4.89 15.13 13.99
C GLN A 148 5.31 15.52 12.56
N TRP A 149 4.67 15.08 11.48
CA TRP A 149 5.03 15.59 10.15
C TRP A 149 4.32 16.93 9.87
N PRO A 150 5.05 18.05 9.64
CA PRO A 150 4.41 19.32 9.38
C PRO A 150 3.87 19.37 7.95
N THR A 151 2.55 19.49 7.82
CA THR A 151 1.80 19.73 6.57
C THR A 151 2.16 21.05 5.85
N LYS A 152 3.27 21.72 6.17
CA LYS A 152 3.71 22.93 5.49
C LYS A 152 5.22 22.99 5.37
N ARG A 153 5.75 22.43 4.28
CA ARG A 153 6.92 23.02 3.61
C ARG A 153 6.47 23.56 2.26
N THR A 154 5.64 24.61 2.30
CA THR A 154 5.47 25.49 1.16
C THR A 154 6.78 26.27 1.01
N MET A 155 7.44 26.13 -0.14
CA MET A 155 8.54 27.00 -0.51
C MET A 155 8.04 28.45 -0.65
N ALA A 156 8.62 29.38 0.11
CA ALA A 156 8.73 30.84 -0.14
C ALA A 156 9.16 31.50 1.19
N LYS A 157 10.14 32.40 1.31
CA LYS A 157 11.05 33.10 0.39
C LYS A 157 12.19 33.59 1.30
N LYS A 158 13.46 33.34 0.99
CA LYS A 158 14.57 33.98 1.72
C LYS A 158 14.56 35.47 1.34
N VAL A 159 14.09 36.33 2.24
CA VAL A 159 14.30 37.77 2.12
C VAL A 159 15.69 38.06 2.69
N THR A 160 16.63 38.32 1.80
CA THR A 160 17.95 38.86 2.13
C THR A 160 17.75 40.29 2.62
N GLY A 161 17.83 40.50 3.94
CA GLY A 161 17.87 41.82 4.56
C GLY A 161 19.26 42.43 4.45
N ILE A 162 19.35 43.44 3.60
CA ILE A 162 20.38 44.47 3.43
C ILE A 162 21.12 44.89 4.72
N HIS A 163 22.46 44.89 4.71
CA HIS A 163 23.31 45.61 5.66
C HIS A 163 23.73 46.93 4.99
N GLU A 164 23.38 48.07 5.60
CA GLU A 164 24.06 49.34 5.36
C GLU A 164 24.68 49.81 6.69
N LEU A 165 26.02 49.77 6.77
CA LEU A 165 26.79 50.53 7.75
C LEU A 165 27.54 51.60 6.96
N GLY A 166 27.01 52.83 7.02
CA GLY A 166 27.63 54.02 6.46
C GLY A 166 28.99 54.27 7.10
N ARG A 167 29.93 54.67 6.26
CA ARG A 167 31.29 55.11 6.62
C ARG A 167 31.29 56.60 6.94
#